data_AF-A0A7D8YHT3-F1
#
_entry.id   AF-A0A7D8YHT3-F1
#
_cell.length_a   1.000
_cell.length_b   1.000
_cell.length_c   1.000
_cell.angle_alpha   90.00
_cell.angle_beta   90.00
_cell.angle_gamma   90.00
#
_symmetry.space_group_name_H-M   'P 1'
#
loop_
_entity.id
_entity.type
_entity.pdbx_description
1 polymer ?
#
loop_
_entity_poly.entity_id
_entity_poly.type
_entity_poly.pdbx_seq_one_letter_code
_entity_poly.pdbx_strand_id
1 'polypeptide(L)'
;MMTRTLAILCLLLALVGGESAARAHGAGDRDGARDSEGATSVELRRFVRLAKDEPVTIASIAEIVGPAREAIGAIELHASASEAVGPEGRTASIGGESVRGAIQRAGERGELASVDVARVTVRGVRCQVMAVDPDSRPAARIGDAPSAPTRETGAPTLRTAAALRIAEILDVPEQDLRLRFEDRDAEVLSTPIAGRAVEIVATGASDRLPLSITVFDGARTALEATIRVGVEIRREVLVASVPMRRGQRVESAGVVRESRWVAPGAAPADPREAIGHELRRNVEPGDMLDARDLEPPIVVRRGDRVLVRTISGSVVVRAQARALGAGRPGETIELESLSGDRRRFRGQIDGPGRVIVLTPNAGAGETITLGGGRR
;
A
#
# COMPACT_ATOMS: atom_id res chain seq x y z
N MET A 1 60.47 -8.71 3.01
CA MET A 1 59.39 -9.05 3.98
C MET A 1 58.02 -8.96 3.30
N MET A 2 57.84 -9.72 2.21
CA MET A 2 56.65 -9.70 1.33
C MET A 2 56.00 -11.10 1.30
N THR A 3 55.84 -11.74 2.46
CA THR A 3 55.42 -13.15 2.51
C THR A 3 54.47 -13.46 3.66
N ARG A 4 53.65 -12.48 4.07
CA ARG A 4 52.55 -12.71 5.03
C ARG A 4 51.21 -12.05 4.66
N THR A 5 51.14 -11.32 3.54
CA THR A 5 49.91 -10.65 3.07
C THR A 5 49.05 -11.53 2.15
N LEU A 6 49.58 -12.66 1.66
CA LEU A 6 48.84 -13.57 0.76
C LEU A 6 48.06 -14.70 1.46
N ALA A 7 48.24 -14.89 2.78
CA ALA A 7 47.55 -15.96 3.52
C ALA A 7 46.24 -15.51 4.21
N ILE A 8 45.98 -14.20 4.29
CA ILE A 8 44.75 -13.64 4.89
C ILE A 8 43.74 -13.22 3.81
N LEU A 9 44.17 -13.10 2.55
CA LEU A 9 43.29 -12.82 1.41
C LEU A 9 42.72 -14.09 0.74
N CYS A 10 43.14 -15.29 1.16
CA CYS A 10 42.56 -16.57 0.75
C CYS A 10 41.46 -17.11 1.69
N LEU A 11 41.10 -16.39 2.76
CA LEU A 11 40.06 -16.81 3.71
C LEU A 11 38.82 -15.88 3.73
N LEU A 12 38.71 -14.94 2.78
CA LEU A 12 37.62 -13.96 2.77
C LEU A 12 36.87 -13.85 1.43
N LEU A 13 37.11 -14.77 0.49
CA LEU A 13 36.47 -14.81 -0.84
C LEU A 13 35.71 -16.13 -1.12
N ALA A 14 35.19 -16.78 -0.08
CA ALA A 14 34.35 -17.98 -0.18
C ALA A 14 33.03 -17.88 0.62
N LEU A 15 32.44 -16.67 0.72
CA LEU A 15 31.22 -16.44 1.52
C LEU A 15 30.10 -15.69 0.79
N VAL A 16 30.11 -15.69 -0.55
CA VAL A 16 28.95 -15.27 -1.35
C VAL A 16 28.69 -16.34 -2.40
N GLY A 17 27.75 -17.24 -2.09
CA GLY A 17 27.21 -18.20 -3.05
C GLY A 17 26.58 -19.40 -2.34
N GLY A 18 25.25 -19.53 -2.47
CA GLY A 18 24.59 -20.83 -2.41
C GLY A 18 23.77 -21.16 -1.16
N GLU A 19 22.45 -21.08 -1.34
CA GLU A 19 21.44 -22.02 -0.85
C GLU A 19 21.15 -22.15 0.66
N SER A 20 20.00 -21.58 1.01
CA SER A 20 19.24 -21.85 2.24
C SER A 20 18.47 -23.15 2.08
N ALA A 21 18.90 -24.20 2.78
CA ALA A 21 18.15 -25.43 3.00
C ALA A 21 17.76 -25.52 4.49
N ALA A 22 16.48 -25.27 4.78
CA ALA A 22 15.89 -25.50 6.10
C ALA A 22 15.17 -26.85 6.13
N ARG A 23 15.78 -27.82 6.80
CA ARG A 23 15.15 -28.96 7.52
C ARG A 23 15.02 -28.51 9.00
N ALA A 24 14.11 -28.95 9.86
CA ALA A 24 13.05 -29.96 9.80
C ALA A 24 12.17 -29.84 11.06
N HIS A 25 10.91 -30.28 10.93
CA HIS A 25 10.09 -31.02 11.92
C HIS A 25 8.86 -31.48 11.11
N GLY A 26 8.46 -32.74 10.96
CA GLY A 26 8.92 -34.03 11.44
C GLY A 26 7.75 -35.01 11.24
N ALA A 27 7.98 -36.07 10.46
CA ALA A 27 7.31 -37.39 10.44
C ALA A 27 5.77 -37.50 10.26
N GLY A 28 5.39 -38.34 9.28
CA GLY A 28 4.03 -38.71 8.87
C GLY A 28 3.76 -38.10 7.50
N ASP A 29 3.73 -38.79 6.36
CA ASP A 29 3.40 -40.17 6.07
C ASP A 29 4.16 -40.52 4.77
N ARG A 30 4.83 -41.68 4.73
CA ARG A 30 5.53 -42.16 3.53
C ARG A 30 4.63 -43.16 2.84
N ASP A 31 3.58 -42.67 2.19
CA ASP A 31 2.86 -43.41 1.16
C ASP A 31 2.20 -42.40 0.20
N GLY A 32 2.41 -42.56 -1.11
CA GLY A 32 1.71 -41.76 -2.13
C GLY A 32 2.58 -41.19 -3.27
N ALA A 33 3.90 -41.37 -3.26
CA ALA A 33 4.79 -40.90 -4.34
C ALA A 33 4.74 -41.76 -5.63
N ARG A 34 3.57 -42.31 -5.99
CA ARG A 34 3.33 -42.98 -7.29
C ARG A 34 2.02 -42.59 -8.00
N ASP A 35 1.23 -41.63 -7.50
CA ASP A 35 -0.12 -41.34 -8.05
C ASP A 35 -0.27 -40.00 -8.82
N SER A 36 0.81 -39.26 -9.09
CA SER A 36 0.73 -37.89 -9.62
C SER A 36 0.55 -37.74 -11.13
N GLU A 37 0.40 -38.82 -11.90
CA GLU A 37 0.29 -38.73 -13.38
C GLU A 37 -1.14 -38.47 -13.90
N GLY A 38 -2.10 -38.13 -13.02
CA GLY A 38 -3.46 -37.80 -13.43
C GLY A 38 -4.32 -37.04 -12.41
N ALA A 39 -3.74 -36.54 -11.32
CA ALA A 39 -4.48 -35.82 -10.29
C ALA A 39 -4.62 -34.33 -10.67
N THR A 40 -5.80 -33.74 -10.46
CA THR A 40 -6.03 -32.30 -10.66
C THR A 40 -6.20 -31.61 -9.32
N SER A 41 -5.41 -30.58 -9.07
CA SER A 41 -5.43 -29.77 -7.85
C SER A 41 -6.08 -28.42 -8.12
N VAL A 42 -7.03 -28.03 -7.28
CA VAL A 42 -7.73 -26.73 -7.31
C VAL A 42 -7.42 -26.00 -6.02
N GLU A 43 -6.68 -24.90 -6.07
CA GLU A 43 -6.32 -24.08 -4.92
C GLU A 43 -7.08 -22.76 -4.95
N LEU A 44 -7.99 -22.56 -4.01
CA LEU A 44 -8.79 -21.34 -3.90
C LEU A 44 -7.90 -20.12 -3.62
N ARG A 45 -8.08 -19.07 -4.43
CA ARG A 45 -7.53 -17.75 -4.17
C ARG A 45 -8.18 -17.19 -2.91
N ARG A 46 -7.47 -16.34 -2.19
CA ARG A 46 -8.03 -15.66 -1.00
C ARG A 46 -9.04 -14.58 -1.37
N PHE A 47 -8.84 -13.91 -2.50
CA PHE A 47 -9.66 -12.80 -2.95
C PHE A 47 -9.58 -12.64 -4.48
N VAL A 48 -10.69 -12.26 -5.11
CA VAL A 48 -10.75 -11.88 -6.52
C VAL A 48 -11.69 -10.70 -6.73
N ARG A 49 -11.36 -9.85 -7.70
CA ARG A 49 -12.22 -8.77 -8.20
C ARG A 49 -12.70 -9.16 -9.58
N LEU A 50 -14.00 -9.08 -9.78
CA LEU A 50 -14.65 -9.37 -11.06
C LEU A 50 -15.56 -8.20 -11.40
N ALA A 51 -15.75 -7.93 -12.69
CA ALA A 51 -16.74 -6.95 -13.10
C ALA A 51 -18.14 -7.40 -12.65
N LYS A 52 -19.07 -6.47 -12.35
CA LYS A 52 -20.42 -6.83 -11.86
C LYS A 52 -21.13 -7.86 -12.74
N ASP A 53 -20.96 -7.76 -14.05
CA ASP A 53 -21.58 -8.63 -15.06
C ASP A 53 -20.71 -9.84 -15.46
N GLU A 54 -19.51 -9.96 -14.88
CA GLU A 54 -18.59 -11.07 -15.18
C GLU A 54 -19.00 -12.33 -14.41
N PRO A 55 -19.09 -13.50 -15.07
CA PRO A 55 -19.46 -14.74 -14.42
C PRO A 55 -18.39 -15.21 -13.43
N VAL A 56 -18.82 -15.82 -12.32
CA VAL A 56 -17.91 -16.36 -11.32
C VAL A 56 -17.62 -17.84 -11.62
N THR A 57 -16.53 -18.12 -12.32
CA THR A 57 -16.09 -19.48 -12.66
C THR A 57 -15.07 -20.02 -11.65
N ILE A 58 -14.85 -21.34 -11.63
CA ILE A 58 -13.78 -21.92 -10.78
C ILE A 58 -12.40 -21.36 -11.17
N ALA A 59 -12.15 -21.12 -12.46
CA ALA A 59 -10.90 -20.52 -12.91
C ALA A 59 -10.69 -19.07 -12.42
N SER A 60 -11.77 -18.31 -12.19
CA SER A 60 -11.63 -16.94 -11.70
C SER A 60 -11.28 -16.90 -10.21
N ILE A 61 -11.79 -17.85 -9.43
CA ILE A 61 -11.61 -17.90 -7.97
C ILE A 61 -10.52 -18.87 -7.47
N ALA A 62 -9.96 -19.71 -8.33
CA ALA A 62 -8.98 -20.73 -7.94
C ALA A 62 -7.88 -20.91 -8.99
N GLU A 63 -6.69 -21.26 -8.52
CA GLU A 63 -5.60 -21.77 -9.36
C GLU A 63 -5.77 -23.27 -9.57
N ILE A 64 -5.76 -23.72 -10.83
CA ILE A 64 -6.02 -25.11 -11.18
C ILE A 64 -4.81 -25.68 -11.91
N VAL A 65 -4.27 -26.77 -11.37
CA VAL A 65 -3.09 -27.47 -11.91
C VAL A 65 -3.47 -28.92 -12.17
N GLY A 66 -3.35 -29.36 -13.43
CA GLY A 66 -3.62 -30.74 -13.84
C GLY A 66 -4.30 -30.85 -15.20
N PRO A 67 -4.53 -32.09 -15.67
CA PRO A 67 -5.09 -32.36 -17.00
C PRO A 67 -6.54 -31.86 -17.15
N ALA A 68 -7.31 -31.76 -16.06
CA ALA A 68 -8.70 -31.32 -16.09
C ALA A 68 -8.88 -29.79 -15.93
N ARG A 69 -7.81 -29.01 -16.03
CA ARG A 69 -7.80 -27.56 -15.78
C ARG A 69 -8.88 -26.80 -16.56
N GLU A 70 -9.00 -27.09 -17.85
CA GLU A 70 -9.91 -26.37 -18.73
C GLU A 70 -11.38 -26.71 -18.43
N ALA A 71 -11.69 -28.00 -18.31
CA ALA A 71 -13.04 -28.48 -18.02
C ALA A 71 -13.53 -28.03 -16.63
N ILE A 72 -12.69 -28.13 -15.60
CA ILE A 72 -13.03 -27.65 -14.25
C ILE A 72 -13.09 -26.13 -14.20
N GLY A 73 -12.16 -25.46 -14.89
CA GLY A 73 -12.09 -24.00 -14.90
C GLY A 73 -13.32 -23.33 -15.50
N ALA A 74 -13.97 -23.98 -16.48
CA ALA A 74 -15.17 -23.48 -17.14
C ALA A 74 -16.45 -23.59 -16.30
N ILE A 75 -16.43 -24.29 -15.17
CA ILE A 75 -17.62 -24.46 -14.32
C ILE A 75 -18.00 -23.11 -13.70
N GLU A 76 -19.19 -22.64 -14.03
CA GLU A 76 -19.81 -21.43 -13.47
C GLU A 76 -20.46 -21.72 -12.11
N LEU A 77 -20.13 -20.89 -11.11
CA LEU A 77 -20.70 -20.94 -9.77
C LEU A 77 -21.85 -19.93 -9.61
N HIS A 78 -21.72 -18.77 -10.25
CA HIS A 78 -22.74 -17.72 -10.32
C HIS A 78 -22.71 -17.08 -11.71
N ALA A 79 -23.88 -16.70 -12.23
CA ALA A 79 -23.98 -16.10 -13.57
C ALA A 79 -23.33 -14.73 -13.64
N SER A 80 -23.22 -14.03 -12.50
CA SER A 80 -22.47 -12.78 -12.39
C SER A 80 -21.89 -12.56 -11.00
N ALA A 81 -20.84 -11.73 -10.90
CA ALA A 81 -20.27 -11.32 -9.62
C ALA A 81 -21.29 -10.56 -8.75
N SER A 82 -22.17 -9.77 -9.36
CA SER A 82 -23.23 -9.04 -8.65
C SER A 82 -24.25 -9.98 -7.99
N GLU A 83 -24.63 -11.06 -8.67
CA GLU A 83 -25.52 -12.09 -8.13
C GLU A 83 -24.86 -12.83 -6.95
N ALA A 84 -23.56 -13.14 -7.05
CA ALA A 84 -22.82 -13.80 -5.99
C ALA A 84 -22.77 -12.96 -4.69
N VAL A 85 -22.61 -11.63 -4.85
CA VAL A 85 -22.48 -10.68 -3.73
C VAL A 85 -23.85 -10.34 -3.11
N GLY A 86 -24.92 -10.37 -3.90
CA GLY A 86 -26.26 -9.99 -3.49
C GLY A 86 -26.46 -8.46 -3.46
N PRO A 87 -27.73 -7.99 -3.34
CA PRO A 87 -28.10 -6.59 -3.56
C PRO A 87 -27.56 -5.60 -2.50
N GLU A 88 -27.25 -6.07 -1.28
CA GLU A 88 -26.75 -5.24 -0.18
C GLU A 88 -25.29 -5.57 0.21
N GLY A 89 -24.70 -6.60 -0.41
CA GLY A 89 -23.34 -7.04 -0.12
C GLY A 89 -22.30 -6.20 -0.84
N ARG A 90 -21.11 -6.03 -0.25
CA ARG A 90 -19.91 -5.55 -0.97
C ARG A 90 -18.99 -6.70 -1.41
N THR A 91 -19.10 -7.86 -0.77
CA THR A 91 -18.30 -9.05 -1.05
C THR A 91 -19.11 -10.32 -0.82
N ALA A 92 -18.90 -11.34 -1.64
CA ALA A 92 -19.38 -12.71 -1.45
C ALA A 92 -18.26 -13.59 -0.91
N SER A 93 -18.59 -14.64 -0.15
CA SER A 93 -17.63 -15.65 0.31
C SER A 93 -17.97 -16.99 -0.31
N ILE A 94 -17.13 -17.49 -1.21
CA ILE A 94 -17.28 -18.80 -1.84
C ILE A 94 -16.37 -19.80 -1.14
N GLY A 95 -16.95 -20.83 -0.52
CA GLY A 95 -16.21 -21.85 0.23
C GLY A 95 -15.74 -23.01 -0.64
N GLY A 96 -14.73 -23.76 -0.14
CA GLY A 96 -14.27 -25.00 -0.79
C GLY A 96 -15.34 -26.08 -0.95
N GLU A 97 -16.36 -26.10 -0.08
CA GLU A 97 -17.51 -27.00 -0.20
C GLU A 97 -18.37 -26.68 -1.42
N SER A 98 -18.63 -25.39 -1.67
CA SER A 98 -19.41 -24.93 -2.84
C SER A 98 -18.73 -25.32 -4.15
N VAL A 99 -17.39 -25.23 -4.20
CA VAL A 99 -16.59 -25.64 -5.37
C VAL A 99 -16.63 -27.15 -5.57
N ARG A 100 -16.43 -27.94 -4.51
CA ARG A 100 -16.55 -29.41 -4.59
C ARG A 100 -17.93 -29.85 -5.07
N GLY A 101 -18.99 -29.26 -4.52
CA GLY A 101 -20.36 -29.54 -4.93
C GLY A 101 -20.68 -29.11 -6.37
N ALA A 102 -20.02 -28.07 -6.90
CA ALA A 102 -20.16 -27.68 -8.30
C ALA A 102 -19.48 -28.67 -9.26
N ILE A 103 -18.27 -29.12 -8.92
CA ILE A 103 -17.53 -30.13 -9.70
C ILE A 103 -18.30 -31.45 -9.74
N GLN A 104 -18.83 -31.89 -8.59
CA GLN A 104 -19.63 -33.12 -8.49
C GLN A 104 -20.88 -33.06 -9.38
N ARG A 105 -21.64 -31.95 -9.31
CA ARG A 105 -22.85 -31.77 -10.14
C ARG A 105 -22.53 -31.71 -11.64
N ALA A 106 -21.40 -31.10 -12.03
CA ALA A 106 -20.95 -31.10 -13.43
C ALA A 106 -20.58 -32.51 -13.91
N GLY A 107 -19.97 -33.31 -13.03
CA GLY A 107 -19.72 -34.74 -13.27
C GLY A 107 -21.01 -35.53 -13.51
N GLU A 108 -22.02 -35.34 -12.65
CA GLU A 108 -23.32 -36.02 -12.76
C GLU A 108 -24.09 -35.64 -14.04
N ARG A 109 -23.92 -34.41 -14.53
CA ARG A 109 -24.50 -33.95 -15.81
C ARG A 109 -23.73 -34.43 -17.05
N GLY A 110 -22.62 -35.14 -16.87
CA GLY A 110 -21.77 -35.63 -17.97
C GLY A 110 -20.89 -34.57 -18.62
N GLU A 111 -20.80 -33.37 -18.05
CA GLU A 111 -19.99 -32.24 -18.57
C GLU A 111 -18.49 -32.48 -18.38
N LEU A 112 -18.13 -33.44 -17.51
CA LEU A 112 -16.76 -33.83 -17.16
C LEU A 112 -16.44 -35.26 -17.63
N ALA A 113 -16.96 -35.69 -18.78
CA ALA A 113 -16.86 -37.08 -19.27
C ALA A 113 -15.41 -37.62 -19.41
N SER A 114 -14.42 -36.74 -19.56
CA SER A 114 -12.98 -37.07 -19.65
C SER A 114 -12.20 -36.88 -18.34
N VAL A 115 -12.87 -36.50 -17.26
CA VAL A 115 -12.25 -36.12 -15.98
C VAL A 115 -12.67 -37.09 -14.89
N ASP A 116 -11.70 -37.71 -14.23
CA ASP A 116 -11.94 -38.47 -13.02
C ASP A 116 -12.15 -37.52 -11.83
N VAL A 117 -13.42 -37.22 -11.54
CA VAL A 117 -13.83 -36.31 -10.48
C VAL A 117 -13.34 -36.77 -9.09
N ALA A 118 -13.18 -38.08 -8.87
CA ALA A 118 -12.68 -38.62 -7.60
C ALA A 118 -11.19 -38.28 -7.36
N ARG A 119 -10.44 -37.92 -8.41
CA ARG A 119 -9.02 -37.52 -8.34
C ARG A 119 -8.83 -36.00 -8.34
N VAL A 120 -9.90 -35.23 -8.20
CA VAL A 120 -9.83 -33.76 -8.06
C VAL A 120 -9.73 -33.38 -6.58
N THR A 121 -8.65 -32.69 -6.20
CA THR A 121 -8.46 -32.20 -4.83
C THR A 121 -8.69 -30.70 -4.78
N VAL A 122 -9.65 -30.25 -3.95
CA VAL A 122 -9.89 -28.82 -3.69
C VAL A 122 -9.23 -28.43 -2.36
N ARG A 123 -8.37 -27.40 -2.41
CA ARG A 123 -7.64 -26.83 -1.26
C ARG A 123 -8.02 -25.37 -1.07
N GLY A 124 -8.03 -24.94 0.18
CA GLY A 124 -8.39 -23.58 0.59
C GLY A 124 -9.78 -23.51 1.23
N VAL A 125 -9.93 -22.59 2.19
CA VAL A 125 -11.13 -22.51 3.03
C VAL A 125 -12.24 -21.70 2.36
N ARG A 126 -11.90 -20.54 1.78
CA ARG A 126 -12.82 -19.65 1.06
C ARG A 126 -12.09 -18.66 0.16
N CYS A 127 -12.75 -18.25 -0.91
CA CYS A 127 -12.40 -17.12 -1.76
C CYS A 127 -13.41 -15.98 -1.54
N GLN A 128 -12.92 -14.76 -1.32
CA GLN A 128 -13.78 -13.57 -1.30
C GLN A 128 -13.90 -12.98 -2.71
N VAL A 129 -15.12 -12.84 -3.20
CA VAL A 129 -15.42 -12.24 -4.52
C VAL A 129 -15.96 -10.84 -4.28
N MET A 130 -15.35 -9.84 -4.90
CA MET A 130 -15.85 -8.47 -4.91
C MET A 130 -16.35 -8.12 -6.31
N ALA A 131 -17.63 -7.79 -6.40
CA ALA A 131 -18.22 -7.26 -7.61
C ALA A 131 -17.84 -5.79 -7.74
N VAL A 132 -16.95 -5.50 -8.67
CA VAL A 132 -16.55 -4.14 -9.00
C VAL A 132 -17.37 -3.72 -10.19
N ASP A 133 -18.05 -2.59 -10.11
CA ASP A 133 -18.61 -2.01 -11.32
C ASP A 133 -17.50 -1.18 -11.97
N PRO A 134 -17.06 -1.57 -13.19
CA PRO A 134 -15.95 -0.90 -13.87
C PRO A 134 -16.26 0.59 -14.12
N ASP A 135 -17.54 0.97 -14.16
CA ASP A 135 -18.03 2.34 -14.30
C ASP A 135 -18.38 2.97 -12.94
N SER A 136 -18.52 2.17 -11.87
CA SER A 136 -18.58 2.66 -10.49
C SER A 136 -17.23 3.20 -10.04
N ARG A 137 -16.92 4.41 -10.50
CA ARG A 137 -16.13 5.33 -9.71
C ARG A 137 -16.80 5.38 -8.33
N PRO A 138 -16.10 5.11 -7.20
CA PRO A 138 -16.66 5.43 -5.90
C PRO A 138 -17.10 6.87 -6.00
N ALA A 139 -18.43 7.08 -5.92
CA ALA A 139 -19.05 8.30 -6.39
C ALA A 139 -18.30 9.48 -5.78
N ALA A 140 -17.47 10.12 -6.61
CA ALA A 140 -17.10 11.48 -6.37
C ALA A 140 -18.45 12.16 -6.21
N ARG A 141 -18.77 12.60 -5.00
CA ARG A 141 -19.75 13.68 -4.87
C ARG A 141 -19.17 14.77 -5.76
N ILE A 142 -19.71 14.95 -6.96
CA ILE A 142 -19.63 16.07 -7.90
C ILE A 142 -19.80 15.49 -9.31
N GLY A 143 -21.04 15.63 -9.84
CA GLY A 143 -21.36 16.01 -11.21
C GLY A 143 -20.80 15.20 -12.39
N ASP A 144 -21.32 15.48 -13.58
CA ASP A 144 -20.93 14.81 -14.81
C ASP A 144 -19.40 14.75 -15.03
N ALA A 145 -18.97 13.65 -15.62
CA ALA A 145 -17.57 13.31 -15.81
C ALA A 145 -16.82 14.37 -16.63
N PRO A 146 -15.76 15.00 -16.10
CA PRO A 146 -14.98 15.95 -16.88
C PRO A 146 -14.09 15.22 -17.90
N SER A 147 -14.18 15.71 -19.13
CA SER A 147 -13.40 15.28 -20.29
C SER A 147 -11.89 15.40 -20.02
N ALA A 148 -11.10 14.52 -20.66
CA ALA A 148 -9.64 14.55 -20.60
C ALA A 148 -9.09 15.93 -20.99
N PRO A 149 -7.88 16.32 -20.53
CA PRO A 149 -7.25 17.56 -20.95
C PRO A 149 -6.97 17.49 -22.46
N THR A 150 -7.86 18.11 -23.25
CA THR A 150 -7.60 18.41 -24.65
C THR A 150 -6.40 19.35 -24.68
N ARG A 151 -5.27 18.89 -25.24
CA ARG A 151 -4.17 19.80 -25.61
C ARG A 151 -4.72 20.79 -26.64
N GLU A 152 -5.11 21.98 -26.19
CA GLU A 152 -5.54 23.07 -27.06
C GLU A 152 -4.34 23.46 -27.93
N THR A 153 -4.37 23.00 -29.19
CA THR A 153 -3.42 23.41 -30.22
C THR A 153 -3.89 24.77 -30.76
N GLY A 154 -3.66 25.83 -29.98
CA GLY A 154 -4.16 27.18 -30.25
C GLY A 154 -3.24 28.27 -29.69
N ALA A 155 -3.53 29.53 -30.00
CA ALA A 155 -2.83 30.67 -29.40
C ALA A 155 -2.96 30.63 -27.87
N PRO A 156 -1.94 31.07 -27.10
CA PRO A 156 -1.97 30.98 -25.65
C PRO A 156 -3.15 31.80 -25.10
N THR A 157 -3.96 31.15 -24.26
CA THR A 157 -5.12 31.71 -23.58
C THR A 157 -4.91 31.73 -22.07
N LEU A 158 -5.75 32.48 -21.34
CA LEU A 158 -5.78 32.42 -19.88
C LEU A 158 -6.01 31.01 -19.35
N ARG A 159 -6.78 30.17 -20.06
CA ARG A 159 -6.96 28.75 -19.72
C ARG A 159 -5.64 27.99 -19.70
N THR A 160 -4.86 28.13 -20.77
CA THR A 160 -3.56 27.44 -20.89
C THR A 160 -2.56 27.94 -19.85
N ALA A 161 -2.51 29.26 -19.59
CA ALA A 161 -1.65 29.83 -18.55
C ALA A 161 -2.07 29.41 -17.14
N ALA A 162 -3.38 29.36 -16.85
CA ALA A 162 -3.88 28.87 -15.57
C ALA A 162 -3.53 27.39 -15.36
N ALA A 163 -3.67 26.55 -16.38
CA ALA A 163 -3.30 25.14 -16.29
C ALA A 163 -1.81 24.95 -15.97
N LEU A 164 -0.93 25.63 -16.70
CA LEU A 164 0.51 25.62 -16.47
C LEU A 164 0.86 26.11 -15.06
N ARG A 165 0.25 27.22 -14.64
CA ARG A 165 0.50 27.79 -13.31
C ARG A 165 0.07 26.85 -12.19
N ILE A 166 -1.06 26.16 -12.33
CA ILE A 166 -1.52 25.19 -11.33
C ILE A 166 -0.55 24.00 -11.27
N ALA A 167 -0.07 23.51 -12.41
CA ALA A 167 0.93 22.43 -12.46
C ALA A 167 2.23 22.81 -11.72
N GLU A 168 2.72 24.05 -11.92
CA GLU A 168 3.87 24.59 -11.19
C GLU A 168 3.62 24.72 -9.69
N ILE A 169 2.47 25.28 -9.30
CA ILE A 169 2.12 25.50 -7.88
C ILE A 169 2.04 24.18 -7.12
N LEU A 170 1.52 23.13 -7.77
CA LEU A 170 1.35 21.82 -7.16
C LEU A 170 2.55 20.89 -7.34
N ASP A 171 3.55 21.29 -8.13
CA ASP A 171 4.70 20.47 -8.51
C ASP A 171 4.29 19.10 -9.09
N VAL A 172 3.32 19.13 -10.02
CA VAL A 172 2.76 17.92 -10.67
C VAL A 172 2.81 18.10 -12.18
N PRO A 173 3.25 17.08 -12.95
CA PRO A 173 3.24 17.15 -14.41
C PRO A 173 1.79 17.21 -14.93
N GLU A 174 1.57 17.95 -16.02
CA GLU A 174 0.23 18.17 -16.58
C GLU A 174 -0.56 16.89 -16.88
N GLN A 175 0.12 15.81 -17.25
CA GLN A 175 -0.49 14.50 -17.54
C GLN A 175 -1.10 13.82 -16.29
N ASP A 176 -0.65 14.21 -15.11
CA ASP A 176 -1.14 13.74 -13.81
C ASP A 176 -2.06 14.78 -13.17
N LEU A 177 -2.46 15.81 -13.92
CA LEU A 177 -3.33 16.87 -13.47
C LEU A 177 -4.63 16.88 -14.27
N ARG A 178 -5.76 16.84 -13.56
CA ARG A 178 -7.09 17.01 -14.15
C ARG A 178 -7.71 18.27 -13.57
N LEU A 179 -8.04 19.19 -14.46
CA LEU A 179 -8.58 20.50 -14.12
C LEU A 179 -10.03 20.60 -14.59
N ARG A 180 -10.90 21.08 -13.70
CA ARG A 180 -12.29 21.41 -13.96
C ARG A 180 -12.50 22.90 -13.81
N PHE A 181 -12.68 23.57 -14.93
CA PHE A 181 -13.10 24.96 -14.98
C PHE A 181 -14.63 25.03 -14.96
N GLU A 182 -15.19 26.08 -14.37
CA GLU A 182 -16.63 26.31 -14.36
C GLU A 182 -17.07 27.05 -15.63
N ASP A 183 -18.25 26.73 -16.16
CA ASP A 183 -18.74 27.33 -17.41
C ASP A 183 -18.89 28.86 -17.33
N ARG A 184 -19.20 29.39 -16.14
CA ARG A 184 -19.26 30.85 -15.91
C ARG A 184 -17.93 31.57 -16.15
N ASP A 185 -16.81 30.84 -16.07
CA ASP A 185 -15.47 31.40 -16.22
C ASP A 185 -14.96 31.24 -17.67
N ALA A 186 -15.74 30.64 -18.58
CA ALA A 186 -15.32 30.29 -19.94
C ALA A 186 -14.91 31.51 -20.78
N GLU A 187 -15.65 32.63 -20.67
CA GLU A 187 -15.33 33.88 -21.38
C GLU A 187 -13.95 34.40 -20.96
N VAL A 188 -13.71 34.53 -19.65
CA VAL A 188 -12.42 34.94 -19.09
C VAL A 188 -11.31 33.99 -19.54
N LEU A 189 -11.51 32.67 -19.40
CA LEU A 189 -10.51 31.65 -19.74
C LEU A 189 -10.15 31.63 -21.23
N SER A 190 -11.07 32.01 -22.11
CA SER A 190 -10.83 32.09 -23.56
C SER A 190 -10.01 33.32 -23.98
N THR A 191 -9.76 34.27 -23.07
CA THR A 191 -9.03 35.50 -23.36
C THR A 191 -7.62 35.20 -23.90
N PRO A 192 -7.25 35.69 -25.10
CA PRO A 192 -5.91 35.58 -25.63
C PRO A 192 -4.90 36.39 -24.79
N ILE A 193 -3.74 35.81 -24.53
CA ILE A 193 -2.69 36.42 -23.70
C ILE A 193 -1.40 36.70 -24.46
N ALA A 194 -1.37 36.47 -25.78
CA ALA A 194 -0.22 36.79 -26.60
C ALA A 194 0.13 38.30 -26.50
N GLY A 195 1.37 38.61 -26.11
CA GLY A 195 1.84 39.99 -25.95
C GLY A 195 1.36 40.69 -24.67
N ARG A 196 0.66 40.01 -23.77
CA ARG A 196 0.17 40.54 -22.49
C ARG A 196 0.92 39.90 -21.32
N ALA A 197 1.14 40.67 -20.26
CA ALA A 197 1.66 40.11 -19.02
C ALA A 197 0.50 39.56 -18.19
N VAL A 198 0.67 38.37 -17.62
CA VAL A 198 -0.37 37.69 -16.86
C VAL A 198 0.18 37.30 -15.50
N GLU A 199 -0.53 37.70 -14.46
CA GLU A 199 -0.26 37.29 -13.09
C GLU A 199 -1.37 36.36 -12.61
N ILE A 200 -1.00 35.18 -12.11
CA ILE A 200 -1.92 34.18 -11.57
C ILE A 200 -1.41 33.73 -10.21
N VAL A 201 -2.24 33.95 -9.20
CA VAL A 201 -1.93 33.66 -7.79
C VAL A 201 -3.02 32.76 -7.21
N ALA A 202 -2.61 31.67 -6.56
CA ALA A 202 -3.51 30.88 -5.74
C ALA A 202 -3.76 31.58 -4.40
N THR A 203 -5.02 31.82 -4.06
CA THR A 203 -5.41 32.56 -2.85
C THR A 203 -5.77 31.66 -1.67
N GLY A 204 -5.64 30.34 -1.85
CA GLY A 204 -5.85 29.33 -0.81
C GLY A 204 -5.50 27.92 -1.27
N ALA A 205 -5.62 26.94 -0.39
CA ALA A 205 -5.41 25.52 -0.68
C ALA A 205 -6.73 24.75 -0.46
N SER A 206 -7.30 24.21 -1.54
CA SER A 206 -8.57 23.47 -1.51
C SER A 206 -8.71 22.60 -2.76
N ASP A 207 -9.61 21.61 -2.71
CA ASP A 207 -10.03 20.79 -3.85
C ASP A 207 -10.60 21.63 -5.00
N ARG A 208 -11.18 22.79 -4.67
CA ARG A 208 -11.50 23.86 -5.62
C ARG A 208 -10.53 25.00 -5.40
N LEU A 209 -9.42 24.97 -6.12
CA LEU A 209 -8.34 25.95 -5.98
C LEU A 209 -8.82 27.34 -6.44
N PRO A 210 -8.89 28.33 -5.54
CA PRO A 210 -9.22 29.69 -5.93
C PRO A 210 -8.00 30.38 -6.55
N LEU A 211 -8.18 30.95 -7.73
CA LEU A 211 -7.15 31.70 -8.45
C LEU A 211 -7.59 33.15 -8.65
N SER A 212 -6.69 34.07 -8.32
CA SER A 212 -6.77 35.47 -8.75
C SER A 212 -5.94 35.63 -10.02
N ILE A 213 -6.54 36.23 -11.05
CA ILE A 213 -5.95 36.42 -12.37
C ILE A 213 -5.98 37.90 -12.70
N THR A 214 -4.81 38.46 -13.01
CA THR A 214 -4.66 39.84 -13.48
C THR A 214 -3.93 39.84 -14.81
N VAL A 215 -4.52 40.47 -15.82
CA VAL A 215 -3.94 40.61 -17.15
C VAL A 215 -3.58 42.08 -17.37
N PHE A 216 -2.35 42.31 -17.79
CA PHE A 216 -1.81 43.63 -18.10
C PHE A 216 -1.58 43.77 -19.61
N ASP A 217 -2.01 44.92 -20.15
CA ASP A 217 -1.71 45.37 -21.50
C ASP A 217 -0.85 46.64 -21.39
N GLY A 218 0.47 46.46 -21.52
CA GLY A 218 1.45 47.48 -21.19
C GLY A 218 1.39 47.88 -19.70
N ALA A 219 1.09 49.15 -19.43
CA ALA A 219 1.01 49.70 -18.07
C ALA A 219 -0.41 49.72 -17.48
N ARG A 220 -1.40 49.12 -18.16
CA ARG A 220 -2.81 49.12 -17.73
C ARG A 220 -3.29 47.71 -17.42
N THR A 221 -4.12 47.58 -16.39
CA THR A 221 -4.87 46.35 -16.13
C THR A 221 -5.98 46.22 -17.17
N ALA A 222 -5.91 45.17 -17.99
CA ALA A 222 -6.88 44.86 -19.02
C ALA A 222 -8.02 43.98 -18.49
N LEU A 223 -7.71 43.08 -17.55
CA LEU A 223 -8.69 42.18 -16.94
C LEU A 223 -8.23 41.81 -15.52
N GLU A 224 -9.19 41.74 -14.61
CA GLU A 224 -9.01 41.19 -13.27
C GLU A 224 -10.18 40.24 -12.97
N ALA A 225 -9.88 39.02 -12.56
CA ALA A 225 -10.90 38.00 -12.30
C ALA A 225 -10.48 37.07 -11.16
N THR A 226 -11.47 36.50 -10.48
CA THR A 226 -11.25 35.41 -9.53
C THR A 226 -12.05 34.20 -9.97
N ILE A 227 -11.37 33.08 -10.20
CA ILE A 227 -11.98 31.82 -10.64
C ILE A 227 -11.75 30.72 -9.62
N ARG A 228 -12.55 29.65 -9.70
CA ARG A 228 -12.34 28.44 -8.89
C ARG A 228 -12.16 27.24 -9.80
N VAL A 229 -11.03 26.57 -9.68
CA VAL A 229 -10.69 25.41 -10.51
C VAL A 229 -10.76 24.16 -9.65
N GLY A 230 -11.61 23.21 -10.04
CA GLY A 230 -11.58 21.87 -9.44
C GLY A 230 -10.31 21.15 -9.87
N VAL A 231 -9.52 20.67 -8.91
CA VAL A 231 -8.25 20.01 -9.19
C VAL A 231 -8.30 18.57 -8.72
N GLU A 232 -7.86 17.66 -9.59
CA GLU A 232 -7.59 16.27 -9.24
C GLU A 232 -6.19 15.91 -9.72
N ILE A 233 -5.45 15.21 -8.86
CA ILE A 233 -4.08 14.77 -9.11
C ILE A 233 -4.10 13.25 -9.23
N ARG A 234 -3.47 12.71 -10.26
CA ARG A 234 -3.28 11.27 -10.40
C ARG A 234 -2.15 10.83 -9.50
N ARG A 235 -2.44 9.94 -8.54
CA ARG A 235 -1.46 9.36 -7.62
C ARG A 235 -1.59 7.84 -7.58
N GLU A 236 -0.46 7.16 -7.36
CA GLU A 236 -0.45 5.75 -6.98
C GLU A 236 -0.90 5.67 -5.51
N VAL A 237 -1.93 4.87 -5.25
CA VAL A 237 -2.53 4.72 -3.93
C VAL A 237 -2.66 3.25 -3.58
N LEU A 238 -2.67 2.96 -2.28
CA LEU A 238 -3.01 1.63 -1.79
C LEU A 238 -4.50 1.53 -1.49
N VAL A 239 -5.10 0.43 -1.96
CA VAL A 239 -6.52 0.12 -1.79
C VAL A 239 -6.65 -1.21 -1.07
N ALA A 240 -7.47 -1.26 -0.04
CA ALA A 240 -7.73 -2.51 0.68
C ALA A 240 -8.42 -3.54 -0.24
N SER A 241 -7.89 -4.75 -0.30
CA SER A 241 -8.51 -5.88 -0.98
C SER A 241 -9.34 -6.75 -0.03
N VAL A 242 -9.07 -6.68 1.27
CA VAL A 242 -9.75 -7.46 2.31
C VAL A 242 -10.19 -6.55 3.45
N PRO A 243 -11.21 -6.93 4.25
CA PRO A 243 -11.58 -6.14 5.41
C PRO A 243 -10.43 -6.14 6.43
N MET A 244 -10.08 -4.97 6.94
CA MET A 244 -9.01 -4.80 7.92
C MET A 244 -9.50 -4.08 9.16
N ARG A 245 -9.08 -4.55 10.33
CA ARG A 245 -9.50 -4.00 11.62
C ARG A 245 -8.48 -3.00 12.14
N ARG A 246 -8.94 -2.08 13.00
CA ARG A 246 -8.07 -1.23 13.80
C ARG A 246 -7.06 -2.09 14.58
N GLY A 247 -5.80 -1.68 14.59
CA GLY A 247 -4.65 -2.36 15.19
C GLY A 247 -4.11 -3.51 14.34
N GLN A 248 -4.74 -3.84 13.22
CA GLN A 248 -4.22 -4.84 12.30
C GLN A 248 -3.05 -4.27 11.51
N ARG A 249 -2.02 -5.10 11.32
CA ARG A 249 -0.87 -4.79 10.49
C ARG A 249 -1.24 -4.89 9.01
N VAL A 250 -0.83 -3.91 8.22
CA VAL A 250 -0.99 -3.92 6.77
C VAL A 250 0.03 -4.87 6.15
N GLU A 251 -0.49 -5.87 5.44
CA GLU A 251 0.31 -6.86 4.70
C GLU A 251 0.16 -6.61 3.19
N SER A 252 1.19 -6.96 2.42
CA SER A 252 1.20 -6.79 0.96
C SER A 252 0.06 -7.54 0.26
N ALA A 253 -0.36 -8.68 0.80
CA ALA A 253 -1.47 -9.47 0.24
C ALA A 253 -2.85 -8.83 0.46
N GLY A 254 -2.97 -7.92 1.43
CA GLY A 254 -4.23 -7.26 1.79
C GLY A 254 -4.47 -5.93 1.04
N VAL A 255 -3.50 -5.46 0.26
CA VAL A 255 -3.58 -4.18 -0.45
C VAL A 255 -3.22 -4.34 -1.91
N VAL A 256 -3.83 -3.51 -2.75
CA VAL A 256 -3.54 -3.43 -4.18
C VAL A 256 -3.15 -2.00 -4.52
N ARG A 257 -2.16 -1.85 -5.41
CA ARG A 257 -1.76 -0.54 -5.94
C ARG A 257 -2.69 -0.16 -7.08
N GLU A 258 -3.24 1.03 -7.02
CA GLU A 258 -4.11 1.59 -8.05
C GLU A 258 -3.70 3.02 -8.37
N SER A 259 -3.84 3.43 -9.62
CA SER A 259 -3.73 4.84 -10.00
C SER A 259 -5.09 5.51 -9.84
N ARG A 260 -5.24 6.43 -8.89
CA ARG A 260 -6.50 7.16 -8.65
C ARG A 260 -6.32 8.67 -8.79
N TRP A 261 -7.37 9.31 -9.29
CA TRP A 261 -7.52 10.76 -9.25
C TRP A 261 -7.98 11.16 -7.84
N VAL A 262 -7.16 11.91 -7.14
CA VAL A 262 -7.41 12.35 -5.77
C VAL A 262 -7.32 13.87 -5.67
N ALA A 263 -7.99 14.46 -4.68
CA ALA A 263 -7.85 15.88 -4.44
C ALA A 263 -6.42 16.25 -4.01
N PRO A 264 -5.95 17.49 -4.25
CA PRO A 264 -4.60 17.93 -3.86
C PRO A 264 -4.31 17.77 -2.36
N GLY A 265 -5.32 17.98 -1.52
CA GLY A 265 -5.22 17.83 -0.06
C GLY A 265 -5.30 16.39 0.43
N ALA A 266 -5.60 15.42 -0.44
CA ALA A 266 -5.54 14.02 -0.07
C ALA A 266 -4.09 13.64 0.24
N ALA A 267 -3.91 12.84 1.29
CA ALA A 267 -2.61 12.31 1.68
C ALA A 267 -2.67 10.78 1.63
N PRO A 268 -2.61 10.17 0.42
CA PRO A 268 -2.55 8.72 0.29
C PRO A 268 -1.34 8.17 1.05
N ALA A 269 -1.50 6.99 1.63
CA ALA A 269 -0.39 6.28 2.24
C ALA A 269 0.69 5.96 1.20
N ASP A 270 1.96 6.18 1.53
CA ASP A 270 3.07 5.78 0.68
C ASP A 270 3.10 4.24 0.56
N PRO A 271 3.03 3.66 -0.65
CA PRO A 271 3.08 2.21 -0.85
C PRO A 271 4.31 1.52 -0.26
N ARG A 272 5.42 2.24 -0.06
CA ARG A 272 6.67 1.71 0.50
C ARG A 272 6.66 1.69 2.02
N GLU A 273 6.02 2.66 2.65
CA GLU A 273 6.00 2.81 4.11
C GLU A 273 4.78 2.16 4.75
N ALA A 274 3.68 2.01 4.00
CA ALA A 274 2.44 1.48 4.55
C ALA A 274 2.53 0.01 4.98
N ILE A 275 3.35 -0.79 4.29
CA ILE A 275 3.51 -2.20 4.62
C ILE A 275 4.22 -2.35 5.96
N GLY A 276 3.59 -3.07 6.89
CA GLY A 276 4.10 -3.25 8.24
C GLY A 276 3.62 -2.20 9.26
N HIS A 277 2.96 -1.12 8.82
CA HIS A 277 2.22 -0.22 9.70
C HIS A 277 0.93 -0.86 10.20
N GLU A 278 0.41 -0.33 11.31
CA GLU A 278 -0.85 -0.74 11.93
C GLU A 278 -1.95 0.29 11.62
N LEU A 279 -3.19 -0.19 11.50
CA LEU A 279 -4.33 0.66 11.17
C LEU A 279 -4.91 1.35 12.40
N ARG A 280 -5.24 2.65 12.25
CA ARG A 280 -5.87 3.46 13.30
C ARG A 280 -7.39 3.35 13.33
N ARG A 281 -7.99 2.85 12.23
CA ARG A 281 -9.43 2.62 12.08
C ARG A 281 -9.71 1.30 11.35
N ASN A 282 -10.97 0.90 11.33
CA ASN A 282 -11.40 -0.18 10.44
C ASN A 282 -11.44 0.33 8.99
N VAL A 283 -11.01 -0.52 8.06
CA VAL A 283 -10.93 -0.22 6.62
C VAL A 283 -11.63 -1.35 5.88
N GLU A 284 -12.58 -0.98 5.02
CA GLU A 284 -13.35 -1.93 4.23
C GLU A 284 -12.68 -2.19 2.87
N PRO A 285 -12.94 -3.34 2.22
CA PRO A 285 -12.47 -3.57 0.86
C PRO A 285 -12.91 -2.45 -0.09
N GLY A 286 -11.99 -2.00 -0.96
CA GLY A 286 -12.19 -0.92 -1.91
C GLY A 286 -11.84 0.48 -1.39
N ASP A 287 -11.71 0.64 -0.06
CA ASP A 287 -11.27 1.89 0.55
C ASP A 287 -9.80 2.17 0.24
N MET A 288 -9.50 3.44 -0.03
CA MET A 288 -8.13 3.93 -0.15
C MET A 288 -7.52 4.13 1.24
N LEU A 289 -6.26 3.71 1.41
CA LEU A 289 -5.50 3.96 2.63
C LEU A 289 -4.89 5.36 2.59
N ASP A 290 -5.29 6.19 3.55
CA ASP A 290 -4.65 7.49 3.80
C ASP A 290 -3.46 7.32 4.76
N ALA A 291 -2.47 8.20 4.68
CA ALA A 291 -1.34 8.24 5.62
C ALA A 291 -1.80 8.40 7.08
N ARG A 292 -2.88 9.15 7.31
CA ARG A 292 -3.48 9.35 8.65
C ARG A 292 -4.10 8.10 9.24
N ASP A 293 -4.43 7.10 8.41
CA ASP A 293 -5.02 5.85 8.84
C ASP A 293 -3.97 4.86 9.34
N LEU A 294 -2.69 5.17 9.13
CA LEU A 294 -1.56 4.31 9.46
C LEU A 294 -0.78 4.88 10.64
N GLU A 295 -0.25 3.97 11.44
CA GLU A 295 0.73 4.28 12.47
C GLU A 295 1.84 3.24 12.49
N PRO A 296 3.07 3.61 12.87
CA PRO A 296 4.13 2.64 13.06
C PRO A 296 3.72 1.57 14.08
N PRO A 297 4.11 0.31 13.88
CA PRO A 297 3.76 -0.75 14.80
C PRO A 297 4.49 -0.59 16.13
N ILE A 298 3.94 -1.21 17.18
CA ILE A 298 4.67 -1.37 18.44
C ILE A 298 5.82 -2.36 18.21
N VAL A 299 7.07 -1.86 18.29
CA VAL A 299 8.29 -2.65 18.05
C VAL A 299 9.01 -3.06 19.34
N VAL A 300 8.68 -2.41 20.46
CA VAL A 300 9.17 -2.76 21.80
C VAL A 300 7.97 -2.90 22.73
N ARG A 301 7.90 -4.00 23.47
CA ARG A 301 6.86 -4.27 24.47
C ARG A 301 7.43 -4.21 25.89
N ARG A 302 6.55 -3.99 26.87
CA ARG A 302 6.94 -4.03 28.29
C ARG A 302 7.53 -5.41 28.61
N GLY A 303 8.73 -5.39 29.18
CA GLY A 303 9.48 -6.56 29.58
C GLY A 303 10.52 -7.02 28.57
N ASP A 304 10.52 -6.49 27.34
CA ASP A 304 11.47 -6.85 26.29
C ASP A 304 12.91 -6.47 26.66
N ARG A 305 13.87 -7.29 26.22
CA ARG A 305 15.30 -6.96 26.31
C ARG A 305 15.69 -6.15 25.09
N VAL A 306 16.21 -4.95 25.31
CA VAL A 306 16.62 -4.01 24.26
C VAL A 306 18.10 -3.70 24.37
N LEU A 307 18.74 -3.49 23.21
CA LEU A 307 20.09 -2.97 23.12
C LEU A 307 20.02 -1.44 23.10
N VAL A 308 20.58 -0.83 24.13
CA VAL A 308 20.72 0.61 24.24
C VAL A 308 22.05 1.04 23.64
N ARG A 309 22.01 1.99 22.72
CA ARG A 309 23.19 2.68 22.18
C ARG A 309 23.18 4.11 22.67
N THR A 310 24.31 4.57 23.17
CA THR A 310 24.52 5.99 23.44
C THR A 310 25.83 6.43 22.80
N ILE A 311 25.85 7.67 22.32
CA ILE A 311 27.00 8.30 21.70
C ILE A 311 27.40 9.44 22.61
N SER A 312 28.63 9.40 23.12
CA SER A 312 29.23 10.48 23.89
C SER A 312 30.55 10.86 23.23
N GLY A 313 30.56 11.97 22.51
CA GLY A 313 31.70 12.36 21.67
C GLY A 313 32.00 11.32 20.59
N SER A 314 33.21 10.74 20.61
CA SER A 314 33.65 9.68 19.70
C SER A 314 33.37 8.26 20.21
N VAL A 315 32.83 8.10 21.42
CA VAL A 315 32.63 6.79 22.05
C VAL A 315 31.19 6.33 21.89
N VAL A 316 31.02 5.11 21.37
CA VAL A 316 29.72 4.42 21.28
C VAL A 316 29.63 3.37 22.38
N VAL A 317 28.80 3.64 23.40
CA VAL A 317 28.54 2.69 24.48
C VAL A 317 27.31 1.85 24.11
N ARG A 318 27.41 0.53 24.34
CA ARG A 318 26.33 -0.44 24.14
C ARG A 318 25.99 -1.08 25.49
N ALA A 319 24.73 -1.06 25.88
CA ALA A 319 24.26 -1.67 27.12
C ALA A 319 22.96 -2.46 26.87
N GLN A 320 22.72 -3.50 27.65
CA GLN A 320 21.43 -4.20 27.64
C GLN A 320 20.50 -3.59 28.70
N ALA A 321 19.26 -3.36 28.33
CA ALA A 321 18.22 -2.87 29.22
C ALA A 321 16.91 -3.63 29.02
N ARG A 322 16.03 -3.53 30.00
CA ARG A 322 14.66 -4.06 29.95
C ARG A 322 13.69 -2.91 29.74
N ALA A 323 12.79 -3.04 28.78
CA ALA A 323 11.73 -2.06 28.56
C ALA A 323 10.68 -2.11 29.67
N LEU A 324 10.35 -0.97 30.27
CA LEU A 324 9.30 -0.86 31.29
C LEU A 324 7.94 -0.45 30.69
N GLY A 325 7.95 0.04 29.45
CA GLY A 325 6.78 0.39 28.65
C GLY A 325 6.82 -0.25 27.26
N ALA A 326 5.70 -0.17 26.55
CA ALA A 326 5.65 -0.47 25.13
C ALA A 326 5.78 0.84 24.34
N GLY A 327 6.33 0.76 23.13
CA GLY A 327 6.43 1.93 22.27
C GLY A 327 6.77 1.62 20.81
N ARG A 328 6.60 2.64 20.00
CA ARG A 328 6.86 2.66 18.56
C ARG A 328 8.22 3.29 18.25
N PRO A 329 8.79 3.08 17.05
CA PRO A 329 9.96 3.83 16.62
C PRO A 329 9.73 5.34 16.78
N GLY A 330 10.72 6.05 17.32
CA GLY A 330 10.67 7.48 17.62
C GLY A 330 10.08 7.83 18.99
N GLU A 331 9.35 6.94 19.66
CA GLU A 331 8.79 7.21 21.00
C GLU A 331 9.85 7.03 22.10
N THR A 332 9.74 7.82 23.17
CA THR A 332 10.60 7.70 24.35
C THR A 332 9.95 6.78 25.39
N ILE A 333 10.66 5.73 25.81
CA ILE A 333 10.20 4.79 26.84
C ILE A 333 11.14 4.76 28.04
N GLU A 334 10.61 4.34 29.19
CA GLU A 334 11.40 4.06 30.39
C GLU A 334 12.03 2.66 30.29
N LEU A 335 13.30 2.57 30.65
CA LEU A 335 14.14 1.39 30.55
C LEU A 335 14.82 1.14 31.90
N GLU A 336 15.05 -0.13 32.22
CA GLU A 336 15.83 -0.56 33.38
C GLU A 336 17.13 -1.23 32.91
N SER A 337 18.28 -0.76 33.37
CA SER A 337 19.56 -1.39 33.05
C SER A 337 19.58 -2.84 33.53
N LEU A 338 20.01 -3.76 32.68
CA LEU A 338 20.25 -5.15 33.09
C LEU A 338 21.68 -5.36 33.65
N SER A 339 22.49 -4.30 33.69
CA SER A 339 23.78 -4.30 34.37
C SER A 339 23.57 -4.02 35.86
N GLY A 340 24.39 -4.62 36.73
CA GLY A 340 24.13 -4.90 38.17
C GLY A 340 23.51 -3.82 39.08
N ASP A 341 23.44 -2.56 38.65
CA ASP A 341 22.85 -1.42 39.37
C ASP A 341 21.33 -1.21 39.10
N ARG A 342 20.72 -1.94 38.14
CA ARG A 342 19.26 -1.86 37.80
C ARG A 342 18.69 -0.44 37.65
N ARG A 343 19.54 0.52 37.27
CA ARG A 343 19.18 1.94 37.17
C ARG A 343 18.12 2.15 36.08
N ARG A 344 17.13 2.99 36.37
CA ARG A 344 16.09 3.40 35.41
C ARG A 344 16.52 4.64 34.63
N PHE A 345 16.25 4.67 33.34
CA PHE A 345 16.54 5.80 32.46
C PHE A 345 15.58 5.82 31.26
N ARG A 346 15.54 6.94 30.53
CA ARG A 346 14.70 7.11 29.34
C ARG A 346 15.54 7.00 28.07
N GLY A 347 14.97 6.40 27.03
CA GLY A 347 15.59 6.33 25.71
C GLY A 347 14.54 6.32 24.60
N GLN A 348 14.95 6.77 23.42
CA GLN A 348 14.11 6.84 22.23
C GLN A 348 14.26 5.55 21.41
N ILE A 349 13.15 4.91 21.06
CA ILE A 349 13.15 3.67 20.28
C ILE A 349 13.63 3.98 18.86
N ASP A 350 14.68 3.30 18.41
CA ASP A 350 15.19 3.38 17.04
C ASP A 350 14.55 2.33 16.13
N GLY A 351 14.23 1.17 16.69
CA GLY A 351 13.62 0.06 15.96
C GLY A 351 13.47 -1.18 16.84
N PRO A 352 13.16 -2.34 16.24
CA PRO A 352 12.95 -3.58 16.97
C PRO A 352 14.14 -3.92 17.87
N GLY A 353 13.91 -3.97 19.18
CA GLY A 353 14.94 -4.27 20.17
C GLY A 353 16.08 -3.24 20.28
N ARG A 354 15.96 -2.05 19.67
CA ARG A 354 17.01 -1.02 19.66
C ARG A 354 16.49 0.31 20.20
N VAL A 355 17.26 0.89 21.13
CA VAL A 355 16.95 2.18 21.74
C VAL A 355 18.20 3.05 21.72
N ILE A 356 18.04 4.34 21.43
CA ILE A 356 19.08 5.36 21.50
C ILE A 356 18.84 6.25 22.71
N VAL A 357 19.89 6.50 23.48
CA VAL A 357 19.88 7.53 24.52
C VAL A 357 20.73 8.69 24.02
N LEU A 358 20.05 9.80 23.73
CA LEU A 358 20.70 11.07 23.44
C LEU A 358 21.09 11.70 24.77
N THR A 359 22.38 11.68 25.10
CA THR A 359 22.87 12.51 26.20
C THR A 359 22.81 13.95 25.69
N PRO A 360 22.06 14.87 26.35
CA PRO A 360 22.16 16.28 26.01
C PRO A 360 23.64 16.67 26.11
N ASN A 361 24.13 17.44 25.15
CA ASN A 361 25.51 17.91 25.13
C ASN A 361 25.69 18.89 26.31
N ALA A 362 25.82 18.36 27.51
CA ALA A 362 26.05 19.09 28.72
C ALA A 362 27.56 19.29 28.83
N GLY A 363 28.02 20.48 28.45
CA GLY A 363 29.18 21.05 29.12
C GLY A 363 28.94 20.96 30.63
N ALA A 364 29.92 20.40 31.34
CA ALA A 364 29.95 20.14 32.77
C ALA A 364 29.17 18.90 33.30
N GLY A 365 29.93 17.82 33.55
CA GLY A 365 30.05 17.33 34.92
C GLY A 365 29.20 16.14 35.40
N GLU A 366 28.32 15.52 34.60
CA GLU A 366 27.57 14.34 35.06
C GLU A 366 27.78 13.13 34.14
N THR A 367 28.78 12.30 34.48
CA THR A 367 29.04 11.03 33.80
C THR A 367 28.02 9.98 34.26
N ILE A 368 27.00 9.72 33.42
CA ILE A 368 26.14 8.55 33.59
C ILE A 368 26.96 7.31 33.23
N THR A 369 27.60 6.72 34.25
CA THR A 369 28.37 5.48 34.10
C THR A 369 27.41 4.31 33.96
N LEU A 370 27.15 3.85 32.73
CA LEU A 370 26.53 2.55 32.49
C LEU A 370 27.64 1.50 32.57
N GLY A 371 27.68 0.77 33.69
CA GLY A 371 28.73 -0.19 34.01
C GLY A 371 28.96 -1.22 32.89
N GLY A 372 30.12 -1.14 32.25
CA GLY A 372 30.61 -2.16 31.33
C GLY A 372 31.08 -3.39 32.10
N GLY A 373 30.27 -4.45 32.10
CA GLY A 373 30.69 -5.76 32.57
C GLY A 373 31.71 -6.37 31.61
N ARG A 374 32.88 -6.77 32.15
CA ARG A 374 33.94 -7.49 31.43
C ARG A 374 33.66 -9.00 31.41
N ARG A 375 33.92 -9.57 30.22
CA ARG A 375 34.07 -10.98 29.82
C ARG A 375 32.79 -11.81 29.65
#